data_AF-A0A645J581-F1
#
_entry.id   AF-A0A645J581-F1
#
_cell.length_a   1.000
_cell.length_b   1.000
_cell.length_c   1.000
_cell.angle_alpha   90.00
_cell.angle_beta   90.00
_cell.angle_gamma   90.00
#
_symmetry.space_group_name_H-M   'P 1'
#
loop_
_entity.id
_entity.type
_entity.pdbx_description
1 polymer ?
#
loop_
_entity_poly.entity_id
_entity_poly.type
_entity_poly.pdbx_seq_one_letter_code
_entity_poly.pdbx_strand_id
1 'polypeptide(L)'
;MLKRAYGDQAAVNQISYRGLVLDQARCEAVFEGQAAELTKNELRILGVLLRNAGAVVTRQRIQEELWQSDEFVDDNTLTVNISYLRQTLDGIGARGFIQTRRGIGYVID
;
A
#
# COMPACT_ATOMS: atom_id res chain seq x y z
N MET A 1 8.17 -26.32 15.89
CA MET A 1 8.00 -24.85 15.88
C MET A 1 8.06 -24.39 14.42
N LEU A 2 6.96 -23.85 13.89
CA LEU A 2 6.83 -23.48 12.47
C LEU A 2 7.63 -22.19 12.18
N LYS A 3 8.83 -22.31 11.60
CA LYS A 3 9.40 -21.26 10.75
C LYS A 3 8.99 -21.59 9.31
N ARG A 4 7.82 -21.11 8.89
CA ARG A 4 7.36 -21.27 7.52
C ARG A 4 8.31 -20.51 6.59
N ALA A 5 8.82 -21.26 5.62
CA ALA A 5 9.61 -20.78 4.50
C ALA A 5 8.94 -19.60 3.78
N TYR A 6 9.60 -18.45 3.77
CA TYR A 6 9.42 -17.44 2.75
C TYR A 6 10.59 -17.60 1.78
N GLY A 7 10.38 -18.45 0.78
CA GLY A 7 11.38 -18.79 -0.23
C GLY A 7 11.80 -17.57 -1.05
N ASP A 8 13.10 -17.30 -1.07
CA ASP A 8 14.06 -17.40 -2.19
C ASP A 8 13.65 -17.06 -3.64
N GLN A 9 12.46 -16.49 -3.90
CA GLN A 9 12.03 -16.06 -5.24
C GLN A 9 11.35 -14.68 -5.26
N ALA A 10 11.25 -13.98 -4.12
CA ALA A 10 10.40 -12.79 -4.00
C ALA A 10 11.03 -11.47 -4.47
N ALA A 11 12.21 -11.50 -5.10
CA ALA A 11 13.04 -10.30 -5.31
C ALA A 11 12.59 -9.35 -6.44
N VAL A 12 11.53 -9.66 -7.21
CA VAL A 12 11.20 -8.86 -8.41
C VAL A 12 10.03 -7.88 -8.19
N ASN A 13 9.20 -8.06 -7.16
CA ASN A 13 7.98 -7.26 -6.98
C ASN A 13 7.67 -6.89 -5.52
N GLN A 14 8.71 -6.84 -4.68
CA GLN A 14 8.60 -6.34 -3.31
C GLN A 14 9.06 -4.90 -3.22
N ILE A 15 8.29 -4.04 -2.53
CA ILE A 15 8.67 -2.66 -2.27
C ILE A 15 8.83 -2.49 -0.77
N SER A 16 10.01 -2.07 -0.31
CA SER A 16 10.27 -1.83 1.11
C SER A 16 10.47 -0.34 1.40
N TYR A 17 9.86 0.14 2.48
CA TYR A 17 9.99 1.52 2.95
C TYR A 17 9.85 1.58 4.48
N ARG A 18 10.86 2.13 5.18
CA ARG A 18 10.88 2.30 6.65
C ARG A 18 10.42 1.07 7.46
N GLY A 19 10.73 -0.14 6.99
CA GLY A 19 10.37 -1.40 7.65
C GLY A 19 9.03 -2.00 7.22
N LEU A 20 8.24 -1.29 6.43
CA LEU A 20 7.07 -1.82 5.72
C LEU A 20 7.52 -2.44 4.39
N VAL A 21 7.13 -3.69 4.15
CA VAL A 21 7.42 -4.44 2.93
C VAL A 21 6.10 -4.78 2.27
N LEU A 22 5.86 -4.28 1.07
CA LEU A 22 4.72 -4.64 0.24
C LEU A 22 5.11 -5.77 -0.71
N ASP A 23 4.41 -6.89 -0.60
CA ASP A 23 4.52 -8.06 -1.46
C ASP A 23 3.44 -8.03 -2.55
N GLN A 24 3.80 -7.52 -3.75
CA GLN A 24 2.86 -7.46 -4.87
C GLN A 24 2.49 -8.83 -5.44
N ALA A 25 3.35 -9.83 -5.25
CA ALA A 25 3.10 -11.19 -5.72
C ALA A 25 2.06 -11.92 -4.85
N ARG A 26 2.07 -11.66 -3.54
CA ARG A 26 1.18 -12.33 -2.58
C ARG A 26 -0.06 -11.52 -2.23
N CYS A 27 -0.07 -10.24 -2.60
CA CYS A 27 -1.08 -9.29 -2.16
C CYS A 27 -1.09 -9.02 -0.66
N GLU A 28 0.10 -8.88 -0.07
CA GLU A 28 0.27 -8.76 1.38
C GLU A 28 1.21 -7.61 1.74
N ALA A 29 0.96 -6.93 2.86
CA ALA A 29 1.91 -5.99 3.47
C ALA A 29 2.48 -6.59 4.75
N VAL A 30 3.80 -6.56 4.89
CA VAL A 30 4.54 -7.10 6.02
C VAL A 30 5.23 -5.95 6.76
N PHE A 31 4.97 -5.80 8.05
CA PHE A 31 5.61 -4.82 8.92
C PHE A 31 6.10 -5.50 10.19
N GLU A 32 7.39 -5.34 10.52
CA GLU A 32 8.01 -5.92 11.74
C GLU A 32 7.67 -7.40 12.00
N GLY A 33 7.50 -8.19 10.93
CA GLY A 33 7.16 -9.62 11.02
C GLY A 33 5.66 -9.94 11.14
N GLN A 34 4.79 -8.94 11.10
CA GLN A 34 3.34 -9.08 10.97
C GLN A 34 2.93 -8.89 9.51
N ALA A 35 2.13 -9.81 8.96
CA ALA A 35 1.61 -9.72 7.59
C ALA A 35 0.11 -9.40 7.61
N ALA A 36 -0.32 -8.52 6.70
CA ALA A 36 -1.70 -8.17 6.46
C ALA A 36 -2.04 -8.44 4.99
N GLU A 37 -3.16 -9.12 4.75
CA GLU A 37 -3.69 -9.28 3.39
C GLU A 37 -4.33 -7.98 2.93
N LEU A 38 -4.06 -7.60 1.68
CA LEU A 38 -4.58 -6.41 1.03
C LEU A 38 -5.45 -6.81 -0.15
N THR A 39 -6.53 -6.08 -0.38
CA THR A 39 -7.26 -6.21 -1.64
C THR A 39 -6.42 -5.65 -2.80
N LYS A 40 -6.80 -6.00 -4.05
CA LYS A 40 -6.13 -5.51 -5.26
C LYS A 40 -6.01 -3.98 -5.30
N ASN A 41 -7.06 -3.28 -4.88
CA ASN A 41 -7.09 -1.82 -4.83
C ASN A 41 -6.14 -1.27 -3.78
N GLU A 42 -6.21 -1.78 -2.55
CA GLU A 42 -5.35 -1.34 -1.46
C GLU A 42 -3.88 -1.58 -1.79
N LEU A 43 -3.56 -2.73 -2.36
CA LEU A 43 -2.20 -3.05 -2.81
C LEU A 43 -1.70 -2.07 -3.86
N ARG A 44 -2.54 -1.73 -4.84
CA ARG A 44 -2.17 -0.78 -5.89
C ARG A 44 -1.96 0.61 -5.32
N ILE A 45 -2.89 1.09 -4.52
CA ILE A 45 -2.79 2.39 -3.85
C ILE A 45 -1.49 2.43 -3.03
N LEU A 46 -1.26 1.43 -2.17
CA LEU A 46 -0.06 1.32 -1.36
C LEU A 46 1.19 1.25 -2.23
N GLY A 47 1.18 0.46 -3.31
CA GLY A 47 2.31 0.30 -4.22
C GLY A 47 2.66 1.57 -4.98
N VAL A 48 1.66 2.37 -5.38
CA VAL A 48 1.89 3.68 -6.00
C VAL A 48 2.45 4.66 -4.97
N LEU A 49 1.87 4.69 -3.77
CA LEU A 49 2.34 5.54 -2.68
C LEU A 49 3.76 5.17 -2.23
N LEU A 50 4.09 3.87 -2.17
CA LEU A 50 5.41 3.38 -1.79
C LEU A 50 6.45 3.62 -2.89
N ARG A 51 6.08 3.44 -4.17
CA ARG A 51 6.96 3.81 -5.30
C ARG A 51 7.30 5.30 -5.31
N ASN A 52 6.38 6.12 -4.81
CA ASN A 52 6.56 7.57 -4.66
C ASN A 52 6.76 7.96 -3.19
N ALA A 53 7.29 7.06 -2.35
CA ALA A 53 7.47 7.36 -0.93
C ALA A 53 8.43 8.55 -0.76
N GLY A 54 8.07 9.49 0.12
CA GLY A 54 8.71 10.80 0.25
C GLY A 54 8.17 11.88 -0.70
N ALA A 55 7.33 11.55 -1.68
CA ALA A 55 6.67 12.50 -2.57
C ALA A 55 5.15 12.49 -2.39
N VAL A 56 4.53 13.67 -2.55
CA VAL A 56 3.06 13.78 -2.48
C VAL A 56 2.46 13.26 -3.77
N VAL A 57 1.71 12.17 -3.68
CA VAL A 57 0.94 11.60 -4.78
C VAL A 57 -0.45 12.23 -4.78
N THR A 58 -0.81 12.89 -5.88
CA THR A 58 -2.13 13.48 -6.03
C THR A 58 -3.20 12.41 -6.21
N ARG A 59 -4.44 12.72 -5.83
CA ARG A 59 -5.56 11.78 -5.98
C ARG A 59 -5.74 11.35 -7.43
N GLN A 60 -5.64 12.31 -8.35
CA GLN A 60 -5.72 12.08 -9.78
C GLN A 60 -4.63 11.10 -10.25
N ARG A 61 -3.40 11.20 -9.73
CA ARG A 61 -2.33 10.26 -10.06
C ARG A 61 -2.61 8.84 -9.58
N ILE A 62 -3.21 8.69 -8.40
CA ILE A 62 -3.62 7.37 -7.89
C ILE A 62 -4.75 6.82 -8.76
N GLN A 63 -5.71 7.65 -9.15
CA GLN A 63 -6.80 7.26 -10.05
C GLN A 63 -6.28 6.84 -11.43
N GLU A 64 -5.31 7.54 -12.00
CA GLU A 64 -4.68 7.17 -13.27
C GLU A 64 -4.03 5.77 -13.20
N GLU A 65 -3.31 5.46 -12.12
CA GLU A 65 -2.69 4.14 -11.92
C GLU A 65 -3.73 3.02 -11.68
N LEU A 66 -4.87 3.35 -11.07
CA LEU A 66 -5.99 2.41 -10.91
C LEU A 66 -6.71 2.17 -12.26
N TRP A 67 -6.87 3.22 -13.06
CA TRP A 67 -7.51 3.16 -14.38
C TRP A 67 -6.73 2.29 -15.37
N GLN A 68 -5.39 2.26 -15.29
CA GLN A 68 -4.57 1.36 -16.11
C GLN A 68 -4.90 -0.13 -15.92
N SER A 69 -5.81 -0.50 -15.04
CA SER A 69 -6.23 -1.88 -14.86
C SER A 69 -7.74 -2.07 -14.73
N ASP A 70 -8.49 -1.26 -15.46
CA ASP A 70 -9.95 -1.40 -15.65
C ASP A 70 -10.79 -1.14 -14.38
N GLU A 71 -10.19 -0.73 -13.26
CA GLU A 71 -10.92 -0.35 -12.05
C GLU A 71 -11.18 1.15 -12.03
N PHE A 72 -12.43 1.54 -12.26
CA PHE A 72 -12.90 2.91 -12.07
C PHE A 72 -13.05 3.20 -10.57
N VAL A 73 -12.18 4.05 -10.03
CA VAL A 73 -12.18 4.43 -8.62
C VAL A 73 -12.45 5.93 -8.47
N ASP A 74 -13.65 6.27 -8.00
CA ASP A 74 -14.02 7.63 -7.62
C ASP A 74 -13.27 8.15 -6.39
N ASP A 75 -13.25 9.47 -6.18
CA ASP A 75 -12.59 10.13 -5.04
C ASP A 75 -13.11 9.60 -3.68
N ASN A 76 -14.41 9.31 -3.61
CA ASN A 76 -15.04 8.72 -2.43
C ASN A 76 -14.52 7.29 -2.18
N THR A 77 -14.49 6.46 -3.21
CA THR A 77 -14.01 5.07 -3.13
C THR A 77 -12.51 5.03 -2.78
N LEU A 78 -11.72 5.93 -3.35
CA LEU A 78 -10.30 6.09 -3.01
C LEU A 78 -10.11 6.44 -1.53
N THR A 79 -10.89 7.40 -1.02
CA THR A 79 -10.82 7.82 0.38
C THR A 79 -11.18 6.68 1.34
N VAL A 80 -12.20 5.89 0.99
CA VAL A 80 -12.62 4.71 1.75
C VAL A 80 -11.54 3.63 1.71
N ASN A 81 -11.01 3.31 0.53
CA ASN A 81 -9.92 2.33 0.37
C ASN A 81 -8.67 2.73 1.14
N ILE A 82 -8.31 4.02 1.16
CA ILE A 82 -7.17 4.51 1.97
C ILE A 82 -7.46 4.39 3.46
N SER A 83 -8.71 4.58 3.89
CA SER A 83 -9.09 4.42 5.28
C SER A 83 -9.01 2.95 5.72
N TYR A 84 -9.47 2.01 4.87
CA TYR A 84 -9.30 0.57 5.09
C TYR A 84 -7.84 0.16 5.09
N LEU A 85 -7.07 0.58 4.08
CA LEU A 85 -5.63 0.33 4.01
C LEU A 85 -4.91 0.82 5.26
N ARG A 86 -5.25 2.02 5.74
CA ARG A 86 -4.72 2.56 7.00
C ARG A 86 -5.06 1.66 8.18
N GLN A 87 -6.31 1.19 8.29
CA GLN A 87 -6.72 0.30 9.37
C GLN A 87 -6.00 -1.05 9.32
N THR A 88 -5.81 -1.60 8.12
CA THR A 88 -5.06 -2.84 7.89
C THR A 88 -3.60 -2.67 8.29
N LEU A 89 -2.96 -1.57 7.88
CA LEU A 89 -1.59 -1.20 8.27
C LEU A 89 -1.47 -0.96 9.79
N ASP A 90 -2.44 -0.26 10.37
CA ASP A 90 -2.54 -0.02 11.81
C ASP A 90 -2.59 -1.34 12.60
N GLY A 91 -3.31 -2.34 12.07
CA GLY A 91 -3.42 -3.68 12.64
C GLY A 91 -2.11 -4.48 12.67
N ILE A 92 -1.19 -4.25 11.74
CA ILE A 92 0.15 -4.86 11.74
C ILE A 92 1.21 -4.01 12.46
N GLY A 93 0.84 -2.85 13.00
CA GLY A 93 1.75 -1.92 13.67
C GLY A 93 2.33 -0.82 12.79
N ALA A 94 2.04 -0.83 11.47
CA ALA A 94 2.44 0.20 10.51
C ALA A 94 1.58 1.48 10.64
N ARG A 95 1.58 2.08 11.83
CA ARG A 95 0.85 3.31 12.12
C ARG A 95 1.56 4.54 11.57
N GLY A 96 0.78 5.44 10.97
CA GLY A 96 1.26 6.77 10.59
C GLY A 96 2.05 6.85 9.27
N PHE A 97 2.26 5.72 8.58
CA PHE A 97 2.94 5.69 7.28
C PHE A 97 2.24 6.54 6.23
N ILE A 98 0.91 6.45 6.14
CA ILE A 98 0.13 7.20 5.16
C ILE A 98 -0.33 8.52 5.77
N GLN A 99 0.24 9.63 5.29
CA GLN A 99 -0.18 10.97 5.63
C GLN A 99 -1.05 11.59 4.53
N THR A 100 -2.17 12.17 4.95
CA THR A 100 -3.08 12.87 4.04
C THR A 100 -2.70 14.35 3.98
N ARG A 101 -2.35 14.85 2.80
CA ARG A 101 -2.15 16.28 2.54
C ARG A 101 -3.45 16.87 2.02
N ARG A 102 -4.14 17.63 2.89
CA ARG A 102 -5.43 18.27 2.57
C ARG A 102 -5.32 19.10 1.28
N GLY A 103 -6.21 18.82 0.32
CA GLY A 103 -6.30 19.54 -0.95
C GLY A 103 -5.30 19.12 -2.03
N ILE A 104 -4.36 18.21 -1.74
CA ILE A 104 -3.32 17.80 -2.71
C ILE A 104 -3.38 16.29 -2.95
N GLY A 105 -3.38 15.48 -1.89
CA GLY A 105 -3.35 14.02 -2.02
C GLY A 105 -2.77 13.32 -0.80
N TYR A 106 -1.96 12.29 -1.04
CA TYR A 106 -1.44 11.39 -0.02
C TYR A 106 0.07 11.24 -0.18
N VAL A 107 0.77 11.10 0.93
CA VAL A 107 2.21 10.90 0.97
C VAL A 107 2.53 9.80 1.96
N ILE A 108 3.51 8.98 1.63
CA ILE A 108 4.15 8.11 2.61
C ILE A 108 5.41 8.81 3.11
N ASP A 109 5.46 9.04 4.42
CA ASP A 109 6.64 9.53 5.15
C ASP A 109 6.86 8.66 6.38
#